data_AF-A0A662IYI3-F1
#
_entry.id   AF-A0A662IYI3-F1
#
_cell.length_a   1.000
_cell.length_b   1.000
_cell.length_c   1.000
_cell.angle_alpha   90.00
_cell.angle_beta   90.00
_cell.angle_gamma   90.00
#
_symmetry.space_group_name_H-M   'P 1'
#
loop_
_entity.id
_entity.type
_entity.pdbx_description
1 polymer ?
#
loop_
_entity_poly.entity_id
_entity_poly.type
_entity_poly.pdbx_seq_one_letter_code
_entity_poly.pdbx_strand_id
1 'polypeptide(L)'
;MTCSLEDVVEEVLEAIEEAKRLRGESASQAVVQSALNRRSWRCAEPISVGDDYSIVFKVPGLKPPSRGEVESLRLGEVAEPIRNFPLVLKVGNSYLALGVSALRVSLDVDVDALKRLLKLGLT
;
A
#
# COMPACT_ATOMS: atom_id res chain seq x y z
N MET A 1 9.23 11.75 -15.11
CA MET A 1 10.15 10.80 -14.43
C MET A 1 9.35 9.56 -14.16
N THR A 2 9.86 8.39 -14.55
CA THR A 2 9.23 7.09 -14.28
C THR A 2 9.82 6.57 -12.99
N CYS A 3 9.02 6.36 -11.96
CA CYS A 3 9.48 5.77 -10.71
C CYS A 3 9.77 4.29 -10.91
N SER A 4 10.87 3.80 -10.33
CA SER A 4 11.17 2.37 -10.28
C SER A 4 10.31 1.67 -9.22
N LEU A 5 10.28 0.34 -9.25
CA LEU A 5 9.66 -0.47 -8.19
C LEU A 5 10.27 -0.14 -6.83
N GLU A 6 11.59 0.01 -6.80
CA GLU A 6 12.37 0.30 -5.60
C GLU A 6 12.00 1.67 -5.02
N ASP A 7 11.85 2.71 -5.86
CA ASP A 7 11.43 4.05 -5.40
C ASP A 7 10.01 4.02 -4.79
N VAL A 8 9.09 3.28 -5.41
CA VAL A 8 7.71 3.13 -4.90
C VAL A 8 7.71 2.39 -3.56
N VAL A 9 8.47 1.29 -3.45
CA VAL A 9 8.56 0.50 -2.22
C VAL A 9 9.18 1.32 -1.10
N GLU A 10 10.25 2.07 -1.37
CA GLU A 10 10.90 2.94 -0.39
C GLU A 10 9.90 3.95 0.18
N GLU A 11 9.22 4.74 -0.66
CA GLU A 11 8.26 5.74 -0.19
C GLU A 11 7.07 5.12 0.57
N VAL A 12 6.59 3.94 0.16
CA VAL A 12 5.55 3.21 0.91
C VAL A 12 6.04 2.83 2.31
N LEU A 13 7.26 2.31 2.43
CA LEU A 13 7.82 1.90 3.73
C LEU A 13 8.09 3.10 4.64
N GLU A 14 8.58 4.21 4.10
CA GLU A 14 8.78 5.45 4.85
C GLU A 14 7.46 5.98 5.42
N ALA A 15 6.38 5.98 4.62
CA ALA A 15 5.06 6.39 5.09
C ALA A 15 4.52 5.46 6.19
N ILE A 16 4.74 4.15 6.04
CA ILE A 16 4.35 3.14 7.05
C ILE A 16 5.13 3.34 8.34
N GLU A 17 6.43 3.57 8.29
CA GLU A 17 7.27 3.79 9.46
C GLU A 17 6.82 5.03 10.25
N GLU A 18 6.58 6.14 9.55
CA GLU A 18 6.07 7.37 10.17
C GLU A 18 4.68 7.16 10.78
N ALA A 19 3.78 6.46 10.08
CA ALA A 19 2.45 6.14 10.60
C ALA A 19 2.50 5.22 11.83
N LYS A 20 3.41 4.23 11.85
CA LYS A 20 3.63 3.36 13.02
C LYS A 20 4.14 4.16 14.22
N ARG A 21 5.12 5.04 14.00
CA ARG A 21 5.68 5.90 15.05
C ARG A 21 4.59 6.75 15.69
N LEU A 22 3.82 7.47 14.87
CA LEU A 22 2.72 8.33 15.33
C LEU A 22 1.60 7.53 16.00
N ARG A 23 1.23 6.36 15.48
CA ARG A 23 0.24 5.48 16.11
C ARG A 23 0.72 5.00 17.50
N GLY A 24 2.02 4.71 17.65
CA GLY A 24 2.63 4.39 18.95
C GLY A 24 2.55 5.53 19.96
N GLU A 25 2.52 6.77 19.49
CA GLU A 25 2.30 8.00 20.27
C GLU A 25 0.80 8.30 20.50
N SER A 26 -0.09 7.35 20.20
CA SER A 26 -1.55 7.51 20.29
C SER A 26 -2.13 8.61 19.39
N ALA A 27 -1.44 8.95 18.29
CA ALA A 27 -1.95 9.91 17.32
C ALA A 27 -3.18 9.35 16.59
N SER A 28 -4.18 10.21 16.35
CA SER A 28 -5.33 9.86 15.53
C SER A 28 -4.95 9.75 14.05
N GLN A 29 -5.78 9.06 13.26
CA GLN A 29 -5.62 8.92 11.81
C GLN A 29 -5.51 10.27 11.11
N ALA A 30 -6.23 11.29 11.59
CA ALA A 30 -6.16 12.66 11.06
C ALA A 30 -4.78 13.31 11.30
N VAL A 31 -4.16 13.05 12.46
CA VAL A 31 -2.80 13.52 12.75
C VAL A 31 -1.78 12.80 11.87
N VAL A 32 -1.93 11.48 11.70
CA VAL A 32 -1.09 10.69 10.78
C VAL A 32 -1.21 11.22 9.35
N GLN A 33 -2.44 11.41 8.85
CA GLN A 33 -2.67 12.00 7.53
C GLN A 33 -2.03 13.38 7.39
N SER A 34 -2.18 14.25 8.40
CA SER A 34 -1.58 15.58 8.37
C SER A 34 -0.05 15.52 8.32
N ALA A 35 0.57 14.59 9.04
CA ALA A 35 2.02 14.39 9.02
C ALA A 35 2.50 13.92 7.64
N LEU A 36 1.84 12.89 7.07
CA LEU A 36 2.16 12.39 5.73
C LEU A 36 2.00 13.48 4.65
N ASN A 37 0.95 14.31 4.74
CA ASN A 37 0.71 15.40 3.78
C ASN A 37 1.74 16.54 3.81
N ARG A 38 2.54 16.66 4.88
CA ARG A 38 3.59 17.70 4.97
C ARG A 38 4.85 17.31 4.20
N ARG A 39 5.00 16.04 3.85
CA ARG A 39 6.14 15.53 3.09
C ARG A 39 5.83 15.56 1.59
N SER A 40 6.85 15.83 0.79
CA SER A 40 6.77 15.68 -0.67
C SER A 40 7.02 14.22 -1.06
N TRP A 41 6.03 13.60 -1.71
CA TRP A 41 6.09 12.25 -2.24
C TRP A 41 6.22 12.30 -3.76
N ARG A 42 7.10 11.48 -4.33
CA ARG A 42 7.38 11.51 -5.78
C ARG A 42 6.71 10.35 -6.51
N CYS A 43 6.61 9.20 -5.87
CA CYS A 43 6.27 7.92 -6.48
C CYS A 43 5.03 7.26 -5.87
N ALA A 44 4.86 7.36 -4.56
CA ALA A 44 3.73 6.83 -3.83
C ALA A 44 3.18 7.88 -2.87
N GLU A 45 2.21 8.66 -3.32
CA GLU A 45 1.62 9.74 -2.53
C GLU A 45 0.54 9.19 -1.57
N PRO A 46 0.68 9.28 -0.24
CA PRO A 46 -0.38 8.92 0.70
C PRO A 46 -1.56 9.88 0.56
N ILE A 47 -2.72 9.37 0.13
CA ILE A 47 -3.93 10.18 -0.10
C ILE A 47 -5.00 9.98 0.97
N SER A 48 -4.93 8.90 1.74
CA SER A 48 -5.88 8.62 2.82
C SER A 48 -5.29 7.65 3.86
N VAL A 49 -5.62 7.84 5.14
CA VAL A 49 -5.40 6.88 6.23
C VAL A 49 -6.76 6.34 6.64
N GLY A 50 -6.94 5.02 6.56
CA GLY A 50 -8.17 4.34 6.96
C GLY A 50 -8.32 4.24 8.48
N ASP A 51 -9.52 3.88 8.95
CA ASP A 51 -9.81 3.74 10.38
C ASP A 51 -8.93 2.68 11.06
N ASP A 52 -8.53 1.65 10.30
CA ASP A 52 -7.58 0.60 10.68
C ASP A 52 -6.11 1.03 10.60
N TYR A 53 -5.84 2.32 10.39
CA TYR A 53 -4.53 2.92 10.12
C TYR A 53 -3.84 2.41 8.83
N SER A 54 -4.53 1.64 7.98
CA SER A 54 -4.00 1.36 6.64
C SER A 54 -3.85 2.64 5.84
N ILE A 55 -2.87 2.68 4.95
CA ILE A 55 -2.59 3.86 4.13
C ILE A 55 -2.99 3.56 2.69
N VAL A 56 -3.74 4.46 2.09
CA VAL A 56 -4.02 4.48 0.66
C VAL A 56 -3.03 5.42 -0.02
N PHE A 57 -2.31 4.89 -1.00
CA PHE A 57 -1.36 5.60 -1.83
C PHE A 57 -1.91 5.76 -3.24
N LYS A 58 -1.67 6.91 -3.84
CA LYS A 58 -1.73 7.11 -5.28
C LYS A 58 -0.37 6.76 -5.87
N VAL A 59 -0.35 5.75 -6.74
CA VAL A 59 0.85 5.23 -7.39
C VAL A 59 0.62 5.26 -8.90
N PRO A 60 1.14 6.26 -9.63
CA PRO A 60 0.97 6.35 -11.07
C PRO A 60 1.50 5.11 -11.79
N GLY A 61 0.74 4.59 -12.77
CA GLY A 61 1.14 3.41 -13.54
C GLY A 61 0.82 2.06 -12.87
N LEU A 62 0.34 2.06 -11.63
CA LEU A 62 -0.12 0.84 -10.97
C LEU A 62 -1.46 0.36 -11.55
N LYS A 63 -1.53 -0.93 -11.89
CA LYS A 63 -2.76 -1.61 -12.27
C LYS A 63 -2.92 -2.87 -11.42
N PRO A 64 -4.16 -3.25 -11.06
CA PRO A 64 -4.39 -4.50 -10.36
C PRO A 64 -4.05 -5.67 -11.31
N PRO A 65 -3.13 -6.58 -10.94
CA PRO A 65 -2.92 -7.81 -11.68
C PRO A 65 -4.14 -8.73 -11.56
N SER A 66 -4.23 -9.73 -12.44
CA SER A 66 -5.31 -10.69 -12.38
C SER A 66 -5.20 -11.57 -11.13
N ARG A 67 -6.34 -12.08 -10.66
CA ARG A 67 -6.40 -13.00 -9.52
C ARG A 67 -5.46 -14.19 -9.68
N GLY A 68 -5.43 -14.80 -10.87
CA GLY A 68 -4.58 -15.96 -11.15
C GLY A 68 -3.08 -15.66 -11.08
N GLU A 69 -2.65 -14.47 -11.53
CA GLU A 69 -1.25 -14.05 -11.40
C GLU A 69 -0.85 -13.93 -9.93
N VAL A 70 -1.72 -13.37 -9.08
CA VAL A 70 -1.44 -13.20 -7.65
C VAL A 70 -1.45 -14.52 -6.90
N GLU A 71 -2.43 -15.39 -7.16
CA GLU A 71 -2.50 -16.73 -6.58
C GLU A 71 -1.26 -17.57 -6.95
N SER A 72 -0.70 -17.38 -8.14
CA SER A 72 0.54 -18.05 -8.57
C SER A 72 1.77 -17.69 -7.72
N LEU A 73 1.78 -16.50 -7.09
CA LEU A 73 2.89 -16.05 -6.24
C LEU A 73 2.92 -16.75 -4.88
N ARG A 74 1.82 -17.39 -4.46
CA ARG A 74 1.67 -18.11 -3.17
C ARG A 74 2.06 -17.26 -1.95
N LEU A 75 1.73 -15.97 -1.99
CA LEU A 75 2.06 -15.01 -0.93
C LEU A 75 1.04 -14.95 0.20
N GLY A 76 -0.18 -15.41 -0.06
CA GLY A 76 -1.31 -15.25 0.84
C GLY A 76 -2.62 -15.62 0.16
N GLU A 77 -3.72 -15.21 0.78
CA GLU A 77 -5.08 -15.51 0.32
C GLU A 77 -5.66 -14.29 -0.42
N VAL A 78 -6.16 -14.50 -1.65
CA VAL A 78 -6.91 -13.45 -2.35
C VAL A 78 -8.33 -13.38 -1.78
N ALA A 79 -8.63 -12.26 -1.15
CA ALA A 79 -9.89 -11.99 -0.48
C ALA A 79 -10.89 -11.30 -1.42
N GLU A 80 -12.12 -11.13 -0.92
CA GLU A 80 -13.16 -10.37 -1.61
C GLU A 80 -12.70 -8.92 -1.92
N PRO A 81 -13.03 -8.40 -3.11
CA PRO A 81 -12.76 -7.02 -3.46
C PRO A 81 -13.38 -6.03 -2.47
N ILE A 82 -12.69 -4.91 -2.25
CA ILE A 82 -13.24 -3.76 -1.54
C ILE A 82 -13.43 -2.61 -2.53
N ARG A 83 -14.28 -1.63 -2.19
CA ARG A 83 -14.59 -0.50 -3.07
C ARG A 83 -13.31 0.17 -3.59
N ASN A 84 -13.18 0.27 -4.92
CA ASN A 84 -12.02 0.78 -5.67
C ASN A 84 -10.76 -0.09 -5.69
N PHE A 85 -10.74 -1.24 -4.99
CA PHE A 85 -9.63 -2.19 -5.00
C PHE A 85 -10.15 -3.58 -5.42
N PRO A 86 -10.18 -3.87 -6.74
CA PRO A 86 -10.62 -5.16 -7.27
C PRO A 86 -9.74 -6.33 -6.84
N LEU A 87 -8.51 -6.07 -6.37
CA LEU A 87 -7.60 -7.09 -5.87
C LEU A 87 -7.26 -6.80 -4.41
N VAL A 88 -7.49 -7.79 -3.54
CA VAL A 88 -7.10 -7.75 -2.13
C VAL A 88 -6.35 -9.04 -1.80
N LEU A 89 -5.12 -8.92 -1.31
CA LEU A 89 -4.28 -10.02 -0.85
C LEU A 89 -4.13 -9.92 0.67
N LYS A 90 -4.59 -10.93 1.41
CA LYS A 90 -4.32 -11.07 2.84
C LYS A 90 -3.03 -11.84 3.05
N VAL A 91 -2.13 -11.28 3.88
CA VAL A 91 -0.85 -11.88 4.24
C VAL A 91 -0.75 -11.91 5.76
N GLY A 92 -1.04 -13.07 6.36
CA GLY A 92 -1.19 -13.20 7.81
C GLY A 92 -2.29 -12.28 8.35
N ASN A 93 -1.94 -11.40 9.31
CA ASN A 93 -2.85 -10.40 9.89
C ASN A 93 -2.87 -9.06 9.13
N SER A 94 -2.16 -8.97 8.01
CA SER A 94 -2.05 -7.76 7.18
C SER A 94 -2.74 -7.96 5.84
N TYR A 95 -2.88 -6.88 5.07
CA TYR A 95 -3.33 -6.96 3.69
C TYR A 95 -2.69 -5.90 2.79
N LEU A 96 -2.74 -6.21 1.50
CA LEU A 96 -2.43 -5.35 0.37
C LEU A 96 -3.65 -5.31 -0.53
N ALA A 97 -4.09 -4.12 -0.95
CA ALA A 97 -5.15 -4.00 -1.93
C ALA A 97 -4.70 -3.12 -3.10
N LEU A 98 -4.93 -3.58 -4.33
CA LEU A 98 -4.56 -2.86 -5.54
C LEU A 98 -5.81 -2.44 -6.31
N GLY A 99 -5.82 -1.17 -6.67
CA GLY A 99 -6.73 -0.55 -7.61
C GLY A 99 -5.97 0.13 -8.74
N VAL A 100 -6.71 0.75 -9.65
CA VAL A 100 -6.10 1.51 -10.74
C VAL A 100 -5.43 2.75 -10.15
N SER A 101 -4.11 2.83 -10.31
CA SER A 101 -3.24 3.87 -9.74
C SER A 101 -3.34 4.01 -8.22
N ALA A 102 -3.80 2.98 -7.51
CA ALA A 102 -4.08 3.03 -6.09
C ALA A 102 -3.59 1.78 -5.38
N LEU A 103 -2.89 1.96 -4.27
CA LEU A 103 -2.40 0.89 -3.41
C LEU A 103 -2.90 1.16 -2.00
N ARG A 104 -3.51 0.17 -1.34
CA ARG A 104 -3.83 0.24 0.10
C ARG A 104 -3.00 -0.79 0.85
N VAL A 105 -2.37 -0.36 1.94
CA VAL A 105 -1.40 -1.19 2.67
C VAL A 105 -1.67 -1.11 4.16
N SER A 106 -1.75 -2.25 4.84
CA SER A 106 -1.71 -2.28 6.30
C SER A 106 -0.36 -1.82 6.83
N LEU A 107 -0.30 -1.26 8.04
CA LEU A 107 0.99 -0.87 8.62
C LEU A 107 1.93 -2.09 8.80
N ASP A 108 1.41 -3.26 9.13
CA ASP A 108 2.22 -4.47 9.36
C ASP A 108 2.41 -5.33 8.10
N VAL A 109 2.59 -4.67 6.95
CA VAL A 109 2.76 -5.33 5.65
C VAL A 109 4.01 -6.20 5.58
N ASP A 110 3.89 -7.34 4.91
CA ASP A 110 5.04 -8.13 4.48
C ASP A 110 5.73 -7.47 3.27
N VAL A 111 7.00 -7.11 3.44
CA VAL A 111 7.78 -6.37 2.43
C VAL A 111 8.04 -7.19 1.16
N ASP A 112 8.23 -8.50 1.26
CA ASP A 112 8.42 -9.37 0.09
C ASP A 112 7.11 -9.47 -0.70
N ALA A 113 5.97 -9.61 0.00
CA ALA A 113 4.66 -9.61 -0.63
C ALA A 113 4.37 -8.28 -1.34
N LEU A 114 4.66 -7.14 -0.69
CA LEU A 114 4.54 -5.81 -1.29
C LEU A 114 5.36 -5.70 -2.59
N LYS A 115 6.65 -6.06 -2.55
CA LYS A 115 7.55 -6.00 -3.71
C LYS A 115 7.06 -6.83 -4.87
N ARG A 116 6.69 -8.09 -4.61
CA ARG A 116 6.24 -9.02 -5.65
C ARG A 116 4.90 -8.61 -6.24
N LEU A 117 3.99 -8.08 -5.43
CA LEU A 117 2.69 -7.62 -5.89
C LEU A 117 2.81 -6.34 -6.73
N LEU A 118 3.63 -5.39 -6.30
CA LEU A 118 3.93 -4.19 -7.08
C LEU A 118 4.67 -4.52 -8.38
N LYS A 119 5.56 -5.52 -8.38
CA LYS A 119 6.23 -5.99 -9.60
C LYS A 119 5.26 -6.50 -10.67
N LEU A 120 4.14 -7.11 -10.27
CA LEU A 120 3.08 -7.51 -11.20
C LEU A 120 2.23 -6.32 -11.67
N GLY A 121 2.01 -5.35 -10.78
CA GLY A 121 1.06 -4.27 -11.02
C GLY A 121 1.63 -3.02 -11.69
N LEU A 122 2.92 -2.74 -11.54
CA LEU A 122 3.57 -1.57 -12.16
C LEU A 122 3.88 -1.89 -13.63
N THR A 123 3.22 -1.18 -14.55
CA THR A 123 3.36 -1.33 -16.00
C THR A 123 3.76 -0.03 -16.69
#